data_AF-A0A6G4IUJ7-F1
#
_entry.id   AF-A0A6G4IUJ7-F1
#
_cell.length_a   1.000
_cell.length_b   1.000
_cell.length_c   1.000
_cell.angle_alpha   90.00
_cell.angle_beta   90.00
_cell.angle_gamma   90.00
#
_symmetry.space_group_name_H-M   'P 1'
#
loop_
_entity.id
_entity.type
_entity.pdbx_description
1 polymer ?
#
loop_
_entity_poly.entity_id
_entity_poly.type
_entity_poly.pdbx_seq_one_letter_code
_entity_poly.pdbx_strand_id
1 'polypeptide(L)'
;MQFSFSNDLGTLFTIILAIGFIINLVLAFIIIFLERNRRTASSTWAWLFVLFVLPLIGFILYLFFGRTVSARKLNKNNGNVLTDFDGLLKQQIESFDKGNYGTDNKQVQKHHDLVRMLLMDQDGFLTENNKVDHFIDGNDLYDQVLKDIKNAKEYIHLEYYTFALDLSLIHI
;
A
#
# COMPACT_ATOMS: atom_id res chain seq x y z
N MET A 1 -2.38 46.08 -51.19
CA MET A 1 -2.32 44.71 -50.63
C MET A 1 -1.79 44.82 -49.21
N GLN A 2 -2.66 45.11 -48.24
CA GLN A 2 -2.26 45.21 -46.83
C GLN A 2 -2.46 43.83 -46.18
N PHE A 3 -1.37 43.28 -45.67
CA PHE A 3 -1.34 41.98 -45.00
C PHE A 3 -2.15 42.05 -43.69
N SER A 4 -3.29 41.35 -43.61
CA SER A 4 -4.12 41.20 -42.40
C SER A 4 -3.57 40.15 -41.40
N PHE A 5 -2.31 39.74 -41.54
CA PHE A 5 -1.72 38.65 -40.77
C PHE A 5 -1.61 38.93 -39.25
N SER A 6 -1.67 40.19 -38.82
CA SER A 6 -1.53 40.55 -37.40
C SER A 6 -2.71 40.08 -36.54
N ASN A 7 -3.93 40.06 -37.10
CA ASN A 7 -5.12 39.67 -36.36
C ASN A 7 -5.28 38.14 -36.29
N ASP A 8 -4.81 37.43 -37.33
CA ASP A 8 -4.87 35.97 -37.38
C ASP A 8 -3.87 35.32 -36.41
N LEU A 9 -2.69 35.90 -36.24
CA LEU A 9 -1.72 35.45 -35.23
C LEU A 9 -2.22 35.66 -33.80
N GLY A 10 -2.86 36.80 -33.53
CA GLY A 10 -3.42 37.11 -32.21
C GLY A 10 -4.61 36.21 -31.85
N THR A 11 -5.48 35.91 -32.82
CA THR A 11 -6.61 34.99 -32.61
C THR A 11 -6.13 33.55 -32.40
N LEU A 12 -5.17 33.07 -33.18
CA LEU A 12 -4.55 31.76 -32.98
C LEU A 12 -3.88 31.65 -31.59
N PHE A 13 -3.14 32.66 -31.18
CA PHE A 13 -2.53 32.69 -29.85
C PHE A 13 -3.58 32.64 -28.72
N THR A 14 -4.68 33.39 -28.88
CA THR A 14 -5.78 33.42 -27.91
C THR A 14 -6.49 32.06 -27.82
N ILE A 15 -6.70 31.40 -28.96
CA ILE A 15 -7.31 30.06 -29.02
C ILE A 15 -6.41 29.03 -28.32
N ILE A 16 -5.09 29.08 -28.55
CA ILE A 16 -4.12 28.19 -27.90
C ILE A 16 -4.14 28.38 -26.38
N LEU A 17 -4.15 29.62 -25.91
CA LEU A 17 -4.22 29.92 -24.47
C LEU A 17 -5.54 29.45 -23.85
N ALA A 18 -6.67 29.66 -24.53
CA ALA A 18 -7.99 29.22 -24.05
C ALA A 18 -8.05 27.69 -23.94
N ILE A 19 -7.55 26.95 -24.94
CA ILE A 19 -7.47 25.49 -24.91
C ILE A 19 -6.54 25.02 -23.79
N GLY A 20 -5.37 25.65 -23.65
CA GLY A 20 -4.42 25.33 -22.58
C GLY A 20 -5.01 25.53 -21.17
N PHE A 21 -5.83 26.56 -20.99
CA PHE A 21 -6.52 26.83 -19.74
C PHE A 21 -7.58 25.77 -19.42
N ILE A 22 -8.41 25.38 -20.40
CA ILE A 22 -9.42 24.33 -20.23
C ILE A 22 -8.75 22.99 -19.87
N ILE A 23 -7.68 22.64 -20.57
CA ILE A 23 -6.90 21.41 -20.28
C ILE A 23 -6.33 21.46 -18.86
N ASN A 24 -5.78 22.59 -18.43
CA ASN A 24 -5.26 22.75 -17.07
C ASN A 24 -6.35 22.54 -16.01
N LEU A 25 -7.55 23.10 -16.22
CA LEU A 25 -8.68 22.96 -15.30
C LEU A 25 -9.14 21.50 -15.18
N VAL A 26 -9.25 20.78 -16.30
CA VAL A 26 -9.59 19.35 -16.31
C VAL A 26 -8.52 18.53 -15.59
N LEU A 27 -7.25 18.83 -15.82
CA LEU A 27 -6.13 18.14 -15.18
C LEU A 27 -6.08 18.39 -13.66
N ALA A 28 -6.28 19.63 -13.22
CA ALA A 28 -6.35 19.96 -11.80
C ALA A 28 -7.49 19.19 -11.11
N PHE A 29 -8.64 19.06 -11.78
CA PHE A 29 -9.77 18.27 -11.29
C PHE A 29 -9.42 16.77 -11.21
N ILE A 30 -8.80 16.20 -12.24
CA ILE A 30 -8.33 14.81 -12.24
C ILE A 30 -7.36 14.55 -11.08
N ILE A 31 -6.43 15.49 -10.81
CA ILE A 31 -5.46 15.35 -9.71
C ILE A 31 -6.16 15.32 -8.35
N ILE A 32 -7.13 16.19 -8.11
CA ILE A 32 -7.91 16.18 -6.86
C ILE A 32 -8.58 14.82 -6.64
N PHE A 33 -9.21 14.26 -7.68
CA PHE A 33 -9.93 12.99 -7.58
C PHE A 33 -9.02 11.76 -7.52
N LEU A 34 -7.95 11.73 -8.31
CA LEU A 34 -7.06 10.57 -8.41
C LEU A 34 -6.11 10.46 -7.20
N GLU A 35 -5.77 11.61 -6.58
CA GLU A 35 -4.75 11.69 -5.55
C GLU A 35 -5.31 11.76 -4.11
N ARG A 36 -6.62 11.97 -3.93
CA ARG A 36 -7.28 12.03 -2.60
C ARG A 36 -6.93 10.85 -1.70
N ASN A 37 -6.74 9.66 -2.27
CA ASN A 37 -6.46 8.44 -1.51
C ASN A 37 -4.96 8.17 -1.28
N ARG A 38 -4.04 9.00 -1.80
CA ARG A 38 -2.61 8.67 -1.87
C ARG A 38 -1.66 9.71 -1.26
N ARG A 39 -2.12 10.92 -0.95
CA ARG A 39 -1.24 12.00 -0.46
C ARG A 39 -1.79 12.69 0.79
N THR A 40 -0.87 13.21 1.60
CA THR A 40 -1.19 14.17 2.65
C THR A 40 -1.78 15.43 2.01
N ALA A 41 -2.76 16.06 2.66
CA ALA A 41 -3.45 17.22 2.13
C ALA A 41 -2.48 18.30 1.61
N SER A 42 -1.37 18.54 2.31
CA SER A 42 -0.33 19.51 1.96
C SER A 42 0.27 19.29 0.55
N SER A 43 0.55 18.06 0.16
CA SER A 43 1.19 17.78 -1.14
C SER A 43 0.23 18.00 -2.32
N THR A 44 -1.06 17.69 -2.14
CA THR A 44 -2.10 17.95 -3.15
C THR A 44 -2.27 19.46 -3.39
N TRP A 45 -2.31 20.26 -2.31
CA TRP A 45 -2.40 21.72 -2.41
C TRP A 45 -1.17 22.35 -3.10
N ALA A 46 0.03 21.84 -2.85
CA ALA A 46 1.24 22.32 -3.52
C ALA A 46 1.21 22.08 -5.04
N TRP A 47 0.77 20.91 -5.49
CA TRP A 47 0.66 20.62 -6.93
C TRP A 47 -0.46 21.41 -7.62
N LEU A 48 -1.58 21.63 -6.94
CA LEU A 48 -2.63 22.52 -7.44
C LEU A 48 -2.12 23.95 -7.61
N PHE A 49 -1.35 24.46 -6.64
CA PHE A 49 -0.75 25.78 -6.72
C PHE A 49 0.22 25.88 -7.90
N VAL A 50 1.10 24.89 -8.10
CA VAL A 50 2.03 24.86 -9.25
C VAL A 50 1.30 24.86 -10.59
N LEU A 51 0.21 24.10 -10.71
CA LEU A 51 -0.60 24.05 -11.93
C LEU A 51 -1.33 25.36 -12.20
N PHE A 52 -1.76 26.05 -11.15
CA PHE A 52 -2.47 27.33 -11.23
C PHE A 52 -1.52 28.47 -11.60
N VAL A 53 -0.33 28.53 -10.99
CA VAL A 53 0.66 29.60 -11.20
C VAL A 53 1.40 29.44 -12.53
N LEU A 54 1.66 28.20 -12.94
CA LEU A 54 2.39 27.89 -14.18
C LEU A 54 1.50 27.07 -15.13
N PRO A 55 0.57 27.73 -15.84
CA PRO A 55 -0.23 27.04 -16.86
C PRO A 55 0.71 26.44 -17.92
N LEU A 56 0.37 25.24 -18.41
CA LEU A 56 1.17 24.41 -19.33
C LEU A 56 2.46 23.82 -18.71
N ILE A 57 3.35 24.64 -18.14
CA ILE A 57 4.64 24.18 -17.60
C ILE A 57 4.44 23.32 -16.34
N GLY A 58 3.52 23.71 -15.46
CA GLY A 58 3.20 22.97 -14.24
C GLY A 58 2.72 21.54 -14.53
N PHE A 59 2.08 21.31 -15.68
CA PHE A 59 1.68 19.96 -16.09
C PHE A 59 2.89 19.09 -16.45
N ILE A 60 3.84 19.65 -17.20
CA ILE A 60 5.09 18.95 -17.53
C ILE A 60 5.82 18.62 -16.22
N LEU A 61 6.00 19.59 -15.33
CA LEU A 61 6.63 19.36 -14.02
C LEU A 61 5.89 18.30 -13.19
N TYR A 62 4.56 18.30 -13.22
CA TYR A 62 3.76 17.28 -12.57
C TYR A 62 4.00 15.87 -13.14
N LEU A 63 4.12 15.71 -14.46
CA LEU A 63 4.42 14.41 -15.06
C LEU A 63 5.79 13.84 -14.61
N PHE A 64 6.79 14.70 -14.43
CA PHE A 64 8.14 14.29 -14.03
C PHE A 64 8.29 14.11 -12.52
N PHE A 65 7.81 15.06 -11.72
CA PHE A 65 8.06 15.13 -10.27
C PHE A 65 6.80 14.85 -9.44
N GLY A 66 5.62 15.05 -10.02
CA GLY A 66 4.33 14.91 -9.36
C GLY A 66 3.81 13.47 -9.31
N ARG A 67 4.53 12.47 -9.82
CA ARG A 67 4.16 11.05 -9.66
C ARG A 67 4.94 10.43 -8.52
N THR A 68 4.32 10.26 -7.35
CA THR A 68 4.93 9.44 -6.28
C THR A 68 5.02 7.99 -6.76
N VAL A 69 6.17 7.34 -6.53
CA VAL A 69 6.36 5.91 -6.82
C VAL A 69 5.23 5.15 -6.13
N SER A 70 4.38 4.52 -6.95
CA SER A 70 3.18 3.83 -6.46
C SER A 70 3.58 2.80 -5.40
N ALA A 71 3.14 3.02 -4.16
CA ALA A 71 3.34 2.10 -3.03
C ALA A 71 2.83 0.67 -3.30
N ARG A 72 2.05 0.44 -4.38
CA ARG A 72 1.75 -0.90 -4.89
C ARG A 72 2.98 -1.76 -5.18
N LYS A 73 4.17 -1.19 -5.37
CA LYS A 73 5.39 -1.98 -5.57
C LYS A 73 6.04 -2.45 -4.25
N LEU A 74 5.65 -1.89 -3.11
CA LEU A 74 6.13 -2.33 -1.79
C LEU A 74 5.43 -3.60 -1.31
N ASN A 75 4.17 -3.84 -1.71
CA ASN A 75 3.48 -5.10 -1.37
C ASN A 75 3.98 -6.34 -2.12
N LYS A 76 4.89 -6.19 -3.10
CA LYS A 76 5.37 -7.33 -3.89
C LYS A 76 6.71 -7.88 -3.43
N ASN A 77 7.38 -7.22 -2.48
CA ASN A 77 8.76 -7.53 -2.12
C ASN A 77 8.91 -8.33 -0.80
N ASN A 78 7.82 -8.79 -0.18
CA ASN A 78 7.89 -9.77 0.90
C ASN A 78 8.11 -11.20 0.38
N GLY A 79 7.89 -11.44 -0.92
CA GLY A 79 7.92 -12.78 -1.54
C GLY A 79 9.27 -13.48 -1.66
N ASN A 80 10.40 -12.86 -1.26
CA ASN A 80 11.70 -13.54 -1.33
C ASN A 80 11.96 -14.50 -0.13
N VAL A 81 11.15 -14.43 0.93
CA VAL A 81 11.26 -15.35 2.09
C VAL A 81 10.39 -16.60 1.89
N LEU A 82 9.46 -16.57 0.94
CA LEU A 82 8.42 -17.61 0.78
C LEU A 82 8.56 -18.46 -0.47
N THR A 83 9.60 -18.27 -1.27
CA THR A 83 9.89 -19.16 -2.42
C THR A 83 9.95 -20.64 -2.02
N ASP A 84 10.29 -20.94 -0.77
CA ASP A 84 10.32 -22.30 -0.24
C ASP A 84 8.90 -22.87 0.00
N PHE A 85 7.90 -22.01 0.22
CA PHE A 85 6.52 -22.41 0.53
C PHE A 85 5.55 -22.19 -0.64
N ASP A 86 5.94 -21.49 -1.71
CA ASP A 86 5.14 -21.27 -2.91
C ASP A 86 4.57 -22.57 -3.50
N GLY A 87 5.36 -23.65 -3.46
CA GLY A 87 4.94 -24.97 -3.92
C GLY A 87 3.79 -25.54 -3.09
N LEU A 88 3.88 -25.43 -1.75
CA LEU A 88 2.82 -25.88 -0.83
C LEU A 88 1.56 -25.03 -0.97
N LEU A 89 1.72 -23.71 -1.10
CA LEU A 89 0.62 -22.78 -1.28
C LEU A 89 -0.15 -23.09 -2.57
N LYS A 90 0.58 -23.26 -3.68
CA LYS A 90 -0.01 -23.63 -4.97
C LYS A 90 -0.73 -24.97 -4.90
N GLN A 91 -0.12 -25.98 -4.28
CA GLN A 91 -0.75 -27.29 -4.10
C GLN A 91 -2.03 -27.21 -3.27
N GLN A 92 -2.04 -26.41 -2.20
CA GLN A 92 -3.20 -26.22 -1.35
C GLN A 92 -4.33 -25.50 -2.10
N ILE A 93 -4.03 -24.44 -2.86
CA ILE A 93 -5.01 -23.75 -3.71
C ILE A 93 -5.61 -24.71 -4.76
N GLU A 94 -4.77 -25.47 -5.47
CA GLU A 94 -5.24 -26.42 -6.48
C GLU A 94 -6.10 -27.54 -5.88
N SER A 95 -5.81 -27.95 -4.64
CA SER A 95 -6.61 -28.95 -3.92
C SER A 95 -7.97 -28.37 -3.52
N PHE A 96 -8.00 -27.14 -3.02
CA PHE A 96 -9.23 -26.40 -2.70
C PHE A 96 -10.11 -26.18 -3.94
N ASP A 97 -9.53 -25.85 -5.10
CA ASP A 97 -10.26 -25.70 -6.38
C ASP A 97 -10.92 -27.00 -6.85
N LYS A 98 -10.36 -28.15 -6.46
CA LYS A 98 -10.89 -29.49 -6.75
C LYS A 98 -11.87 -30.00 -5.68
N GLY A 99 -12.18 -29.19 -4.67
CA GLY A 99 -13.01 -29.58 -3.52
C GLY A 99 -12.33 -30.56 -2.56
N ASN A 100 -11.02 -30.75 -2.70
CA ASN A 100 -10.20 -31.54 -1.78
C ASN A 100 -9.47 -30.61 -0.82
N TYR A 101 -10.04 -30.39 0.36
CA TYR A 101 -9.50 -29.41 1.31
C TYR A 101 -8.27 -29.92 2.09
N GLY A 102 -7.90 -31.19 1.93
CA GLY A 102 -6.75 -31.78 2.63
C GLY A 102 -6.93 -31.92 4.14
N THR A 103 -8.17 -31.77 4.64
CA THR A 103 -8.49 -31.83 6.07
C THR A 103 -9.93 -32.26 6.33
N ASP A 104 -10.13 -32.92 7.47
CA ASP A 104 -11.45 -33.29 8.01
C ASP A 104 -12.06 -32.20 8.91
N ASN A 105 -11.37 -31.05 9.04
CA ASN A 105 -11.85 -29.95 9.86
C ASN A 105 -13.08 -29.29 9.25
N LYS A 106 -14.22 -29.49 9.92
CA LYS A 106 -15.53 -28.97 9.50
C LYS A 106 -15.54 -27.45 9.34
N GLN A 107 -14.74 -26.70 10.10
CA GLN A 107 -14.70 -25.24 9.97
C GLN A 107 -14.01 -24.82 8.68
N VAL A 108 -12.93 -25.50 8.30
CA VAL A 108 -12.22 -25.25 7.05
C VAL A 108 -13.13 -25.55 5.86
N GLN A 109 -13.82 -26.70 5.88
CA GLN A 109 -14.74 -27.08 4.79
C GLN A 109 -15.94 -26.13 4.70
N LYS A 110 -16.53 -25.76 5.85
CA LYS A 110 -17.66 -24.82 5.91
C LYS A 110 -17.28 -23.44 5.36
N HIS A 111 -16.06 -22.99 5.61
CA HIS A 111 -15.57 -21.66 5.24
C HIS A 111 -14.53 -21.70 4.12
N HIS A 112 -14.59 -22.71 3.25
CA HIS A 112 -13.58 -22.96 2.22
C HIS A 112 -13.37 -21.78 1.26
N ASP A 113 -14.42 -21.03 0.91
CA ASP A 113 -14.31 -19.83 0.07
C ASP A 113 -13.46 -18.74 0.74
N LEU A 114 -13.65 -18.53 2.04
CA LEU A 114 -12.86 -17.57 2.83
C LEU A 114 -11.41 -18.03 2.95
N VAL A 115 -11.20 -19.31 3.26
CA VAL A 115 -9.86 -19.89 3.35
C VAL A 115 -9.14 -19.75 2.00
N ARG A 116 -9.81 -20.10 0.90
CA ARG A 116 -9.28 -19.96 -0.46
C ARG A 116 -8.92 -18.52 -0.79
N MET A 117 -9.80 -17.56 -0.45
CA MET A 117 -9.51 -16.13 -0.65
C MET A 117 -8.25 -15.71 0.09
N LEU A 118 -8.09 -16.13 1.36
CA LEU A 118 -6.91 -15.84 2.16
C LEU A 118 -5.64 -16.47 1.56
N LEU A 119 -5.72 -17.72 1.08
CA LEU A 119 -4.59 -18.38 0.41
C LEU A 119 -4.15 -17.69 -0.89
N MET A 120 -5.06 -16.98 -1.58
CA MET A 120 -4.73 -16.26 -2.82
C MET A 120 -4.21 -14.83 -2.58
N ASP A 121 -4.60 -14.21 -1.48
CA ASP A 121 -4.29 -12.81 -1.17
C ASP A 121 -3.11 -12.66 -0.19
N GLN A 122 -2.88 -13.68 0.64
CA GLN A 122 -1.85 -13.68 1.67
C GLN A 122 -0.73 -14.65 1.35
N ASP A 123 0.45 -14.23 1.74
CA ASP A 123 1.74 -14.92 1.63
C ASP A 123 1.86 -16.03 2.72
N GLY A 124 0.80 -16.81 2.96
CA GLY A 124 0.74 -17.80 4.03
C GLY A 124 -0.19 -18.97 3.72
N PHE A 125 0.17 -20.17 4.20
CA PHE A 125 -0.59 -21.40 4.01
C PHE A 125 -1.48 -21.72 5.23
N LEU A 126 -2.54 -22.50 5.01
CA LEU A 126 -3.41 -22.95 6.09
C LEU A 126 -2.65 -23.95 6.98
N THR A 127 -2.57 -23.62 8.26
CA THR A 127 -2.11 -24.53 9.33
C THR A 127 -3.27 -24.92 10.23
N GLU A 128 -3.16 -26.10 10.83
CA GLU A 128 -4.16 -26.64 11.74
C GLU A 128 -3.50 -27.15 13.01
N ASN A 129 -4.32 -27.32 14.06
CA ASN A 129 -3.86 -27.77 15.37
C ASN A 129 -2.78 -26.85 15.99
N ASN A 130 -2.86 -25.55 15.68
CA ASN A 130 -1.99 -24.54 16.26
C ASN A 130 -2.26 -24.43 17.76
N LYS A 131 -1.19 -24.37 18.56
CA LYS A 131 -1.28 -23.92 19.94
C LYS A 131 -1.23 -22.40 19.95
N VAL A 132 -2.28 -21.77 20.45
CA VAL A 132 -2.39 -20.31 20.53
C VAL A 132 -2.61 -19.93 21.98
N ASP A 133 -1.71 -19.11 22.52
CA ASP A 133 -1.86 -18.49 23.84
C ASP A 133 -2.45 -17.10 23.64
N HIS A 134 -3.54 -16.79 24.36
CA HIS A 134 -4.29 -15.55 24.20
C HIS A 134 -4.09 -14.63 25.41
N PHE A 135 -3.63 -13.40 25.16
CA PHE A 135 -3.38 -12.39 26.18
C PHE A 135 -4.36 -11.24 26.02
N ILE A 136 -5.07 -10.89 27.09
CA ILE A 136 -5.99 -9.75 27.15
C ILE A 136 -5.30 -8.57 27.86
N ASP A 137 -4.50 -8.86 28.89
CA ASP A 137 -3.69 -7.88 29.60
C ASP A 137 -2.29 -7.77 28.97
N GLY A 138 -1.81 -6.54 28.82
CA GLY A 138 -0.47 -6.27 28.31
C GLY A 138 0.63 -6.73 29.27
N ASN A 139 0.42 -6.64 30.59
CA ASN A 139 1.42 -7.06 31.58
C ASN A 139 1.72 -8.57 31.46
N ASP A 140 0.68 -9.39 31.35
CA ASP A 140 0.81 -10.84 31.17
C ASP A 140 1.58 -11.18 29.88
N LEU A 141 1.31 -10.43 28.79
CA LEU A 141 2.04 -10.58 27.53
C LEU A 141 3.53 -10.22 27.71
N TYR A 142 3.84 -9.09 28.36
CA TYR A 142 5.22 -8.66 28.59
C TYR A 142 5.99 -9.65 29.48
N ASP A 143 5.38 -10.14 30.54
CA ASP A 143 5.99 -11.13 31.43
C ASP A 143 6.31 -12.43 30.68
N GLN A 144 5.39 -12.89 29.83
CA GLN A 144 5.60 -14.07 28.99
C GLN A 144 6.71 -13.83 27.95
N VAL A 145 6.72 -12.69 27.25
CA VAL A 145 7.78 -12.33 26.28
C VAL A 145 9.15 -12.29 26.96
N LEU A 146 9.26 -11.68 28.14
CA LEU A 146 10.51 -11.65 28.92
C LEU A 146 10.97 -13.05 29.33
N LYS A 147 10.02 -13.92 29.70
CA LYS A 147 10.31 -15.32 30.02
C LYS A 147 10.80 -16.08 28.80
N ASP A 148 10.20 -15.88 27.64
CA ASP A 148 10.61 -16.54 26.40
C ASP A 148 11.99 -16.06 25.94
N ILE A 149 12.27 -14.76 26.06
CA ILE A 149 13.60 -14.19 25.83
C ILE A 149 14.65 -14.83 26.75
N LYS A 150 14.35 -14.97 28.04
CA LYS A 150 15.28 -15.60 29.02
C LYS A 150 15.54 -17.08 28.74
N ASN A 151 14.56 -17.79 28.18
CA ASN A 151 14.63 -19.23 27.92
C ASN A 151 15.12 -19.58 26.51
N ALA A 152 15.20 -18.60 25.60
CA ALA A 152 15.65 -18.81 24.23
C ALA A 152 17.11 -19.29 24.18
N LYS A 153 17.39 -20.28 23.33
CA LYS A 153 18.71 -20.94 23.26
C LYS A 153 19.51 -20.61 22.00
N GLU A 154 18.83 -20.36 20.88
CA GLU A 154 19.49 -20.17 19.58
C GLU A 154 19.20 -18.79 19.01
N TYR A 155 17.92 -18.48 18.78
CA TYR A 155 17.50 -17.24 18.13
C TYR A 155 16.32 -16.61 18.85
N ILE A 156 16.28 -15.28 18.82
CA ILE A 156 15.14 -14.46 19.25
C ILE A 156 14.80 -13.54 18.08
N HIS A 157 13.61 -13.71 17.52
CA HIS A 157 13.07 -12.83 16.49
C HIS A 157 12.04 -11.91 17.15
N LEU A 158 12.26 -10.59 17.08
CA LEU A 158 11.38 -9.57 17.64
C LEU A 158 10.98 -8.60 16.53
N GLU A 159 9.69 -8.44 16.31
CA GLU A 159 9.12 -7.48 15.36
C GLU A 159 8.17 -6.54 16.10
N TYR A 160 8.58 -5.27 16.23
CA TYR A 160 7.83 -4.23 16.94
C TYR A 160 7.89 -2.91 16.18
N TYR A 161 6.81 -2.13 16.25
CA TYR A 161 6.75 -0.81 15.64
C TYR A 161 7.70 0.20 16.32
N THR A 162 7.88 0.11 17.64
CA THR A 162 8.74 1.01 18.41
C THR A 162 9.38 0.26 19.56
N PHE A 163 10.68 0.45 19.74
CA PHE A 163 11.40 0.11 20.95
C PHE A 163 11.75 1.41 21.68
N ALA A 164 11.27 1.55 22.91
CA ALA A 164 11.55 2.69 23.75
C ALA A 164 12.12 2.20 25.09
N LEU A 165 13.05 2.97 25.63
CA LEU A 165 13.51 2.77 27.01
C LEU A 165 12.40 3.22 27.94
N ASP A 166 11.85 2.29 28.71
CA ASP A 166 10.99 2.64 29.81
C ASP A 166 11.84 3.06 31.02
N LEU A 167 11.74 4.34 31.39
CA LEU A 167 12.44 4.95 32.52
C LEU A 167 11.78 4.62 33.86
N SER A 168 10.62 3.96 33.86
CA SER A 168 9.89 3.58 35.08
C SER A 168 10.65 2.61 36.00
N LEU A 169 11.68 1.92 35.48
CA LEU A 169 12.52 0.96 36.23
C LEU A 169 13.70 1.59 36.98
N ILE A 170 13.87 2.92 36.99
CA ILE A 170 15.00 3.60 37.69
C ILE A 170 14.70 3.88 39.19
N HIS A 171 13.50 3.56 39.68
CA HIS A 171 13.08 3.82 41.06
C HIS A 171 12.87 2.57 41.94
N ILE A 172 13.65 1.50 41.71
CA ILE A 172 13.77 0.38 42.68
C ILE A 172 15.22 0.25 43.13
#